data_AF-A0AA37L5T0-F1
#
_entry.id   AF-A0AA37L5T0-F1
#
_cell.length_a   1.000
_cell.length_b   1.000
_cell.length_c   1.000
_cell.angle_alpha   90.00
_cell.angle_beta   90.00
_cell.angle_gamma   90.00
#
_symmetry.space_group_name_H-M   'P 1'
#
loop_
_entity.id
_entity.type
_entity.pdbx_description
1 polymer ?
#
loop_
_entity_poly.entity_id
_entity_poly.type
_entity_poly.pdbx_seq_one_letter_code
_entity_poly.pdbx_strand_id
1 'polypeptide(L)'
;MPPIYSEASGKFRMPPINSNKKGLTQSIHNPQAADDWQLRPKHFIVREGGAIVPLIPVDLLPTYLKIHGISRTMSIEDTAGMSNLGIFPQPEGHFQLYPFRRPMSYLAAR
;
A
#
# COMPACT_ATOMS: atom_id res chain seq x y z
N MET A 1 -60.75 19.57 25.05
CA MET A 1 -59.94 19.29 23.86
C MET A 1 -60.53 20.03 22.68
N PRO A 2 -59.93 21.17 22.33
CA PRO A 2 -59.35 21.38 20.99
C PRO A 2 -57.96 22.10 21.15
N PRO A 3 -57.19 22.55 20.11
CA PRO A 3 -57.66 22.91 18.77
C PRO A 3 -56.73 22.71 17.55
N ILE A 4 -57.32 23.03 16.40
CA ILE A 4 -56.77 23.30 15.06
C ILE A 4 -56.12 24.72 15.04
N TYR A 5 -55.46 25.06 13.92
CA TYR A 5 -54.79 26.32 13.47
C TYR A 5 -53.25 26.23 13.56
N SER A 6 -52.39 26.73 12.67
CA SER A 6 -52.42 27.35 11.33
C SER A 6 -50.93 27.48 10.89
N GLU A 7 -50.70 27.87 9.64
CA GLU A 7 -49.43 28.21 8.96
C GLU A 7 -48.23 28.67 9.81
N ALA A 8 -47.02 28.25 9.41
CA ALA A 8 -45.80 29.04 9.65
C ALA A 8 -44.75 28.79 8.55
N SER A 9 -44.63 29.80 7.68
CA SER A 9 -43.43 30.12 6.94
C SER A 9 -42.20 30.14 7.85
N GLY A 10 -41.15 29.39 7.51
CA GLY A 10 -39.89 29.42 8.23
C GLY A 10 -38.76 28.87 7.37
N LYS A 11 -38.15 29.74 6.56
CA LYS A 11 -36.84 29.49 5.93
C LYS A 11 -35.80 29.32 7.03
N PHE A 12 -35.59 28.09 7.51
CA PHE A 12 -34.44 27.76 8.35
C PHE A 12 -33.21 27.60 7.44
N ARG A 13 -32.53 28.73 7.23
CA ARG A 13 -31.21 28.81 6.60
C ARG A 13 -30.18 28.28 7.60
N MET A 14 -29.82 27.01 7.47
CA MET A 14 -28.64 26.45 8.16
C MET A 14 -27.37 27.05 7.53
N PRO A 15 -26.40 27.57 8.32
CA PRO A 15 -25.10 27.95 7.79
C PRO A 15 -24.33 26.68 7.40
N PRO A 16 -23.53 26.70 6.31
CA PRO A 16 -22.77 25.52 5.94
C PRO A 16 -21.73 25.21 7.02
N ILE A 17 -21.81 24.01 7.59
CA ILE A 17 -20.77 23.46 8.46
C ILE A 17 -19.52 23.26 7.60
N ASN A 18 -18.57 24.18 7.75
CA ASN A 18 -17.18 24.02 7.36
C ASN A 18 -16.59 22.89 8.20
N SER A 19 -16.64 21.67 7.68
CA SER A 19 -15.76 20.60 8.14
C SER A 19 -14.48 20.65 7.30
N ASN A 20 -13.55 21.51 7.71
CA ASN A 20 -12.14 21.37 7.39
C ASN A 20 -11.64 20.06 8.02
N LYS A 21 -11.95 18.92 7.41
CA LYS A 21 -11.10 17.73 7.41
C LYS A 21 -10.21 17.80 6.18
N LYS A 22 -9.45 18.90 6.09
CA LYS A 22 -8.26 18.98 5.24
C LYS A 22 -7.26 18.01 5.83
N GLY A 23 -7.09 16.85 5.20
CA GLY A 23 -6.04 15.93 5.61
C GLY A 23 -5.95 14.60 4.89
N LEU A 24 -7.02 14.06 4.30
CA LEU A 24 -6.95 12.71 3.67
C LEU A 24 -7.75 12.53 2.37
N THR A 25 -8.39 13.58 1.85
CA THR A 25 -9.20 13.53 0.61
C THR A 25 -8.54 14.21 -0.59
N GLN A 26 -7.21 14.13 -0.68
CA GLN A 26 -6.47 14.49 -1.89
C GLN A 26 -5.68 13.28 -2.39
N SER A 27 -6.41 12.21 -2.70
CA SER A 27 -5.97 11.15 -3.62
C SER A 27 -6.71 11.34 -4.95
N ILE A 28 -6.74 12.58 -5.45
CA ILE A 28 -7.23 12.89 -6.79
C ILE A 28 -6.01 13.38 -7.56
N HIS A 29 -5.19 12.42 -8.00
CA HIS A 29 -4.30 12.43 -9.17
C HIS A 29 -3.22 11.36 -8.95
N ASN A 30 -3.52 10.13 -9.36
CA ASN A 30 -2.48 9.34 -10.02
C ASN A 30 -3.02 8.98 -11.41
N PRO A 31 -2.88 9.85 -12.43
CA PRO A 31 -3.16 9.51 -13.82
C PRO A 31 -2.07 8.61 -14.42
N GLN A 32 -1.54 7.67 -13.63
CA GLN A 32 -0.65 6.59 -14.05
C GLN A 32 -1.27 5.26 -13.59
N ALA A 33 -2.40 4.92 -14.21
CA ALA A 33 -2.97 3.58 -14.22
C ALA A 33 -3.11 3.08 -15.66
N ALA A 34 -2.18 3.50 -16.53
CA ALA A 34 -2.14 3.12 -17.95
C ALA A 34 -0.70 2.87 -18.39
N ASP A 35 0.06 2.17 -17.54
CA ASP A 35 1.23 1.43 -17.99
C ASP A 35 1.35 0.16 -17.13
N ASP A 36 0.51 -0.82 -17.47
CA ASP A 36 0.37 -2.12 -16.80
C ASP A 36 1.64 -3.00 -16.83
N TRP A 37 2.76 -2.44 -17.29
CA TRP A 37 4.00 -3.15 -17.58
C TRP A 37 5.12 -2.84 -16.58
N GLN A 38 4.92 -1.90 -15.65
CA GLN A 38 5.96 -1.57 -14.68
C GLN A 38 5.86 -2.41 -13.42
N LEU A 39 6.72 -3.43 -13.34
CA LEU A 39 6.89 -4.29 -12.20
C LEU A 39 7.32 -3.48 -10.95
N ARG A 40 6.39 -3.29 -10.00
CA ARG A 40 6.60 -2.55 -8.74
C ARG A 40 6.05 -3.33 -7.54
N PRO A 41 6.61 -3.18 -6.32
CA PRO A 41 6.01 -3.77 -5.13
C PRO A 41 4.58 -3.25 -4.90
N LYS A 42 3.64 -4.16 -4.67
CA LYS A 42 2.21 -3.83 -4.44
C LYS A 42 1.82 -3.84 -2.95
N HIS A 43 2.62 -4.49 -2.11
CA HIS A 43 2.34 -4.69 -0.69
C HIS A 43 3.51 -4.23 0.17
N PHE A 44 3.22 -3.85 1.41
CA PHE A 44 4.22 -3.44 2.40
C PHE A 44 3.77 -3.84 3.80
N ILE A 45 4.73 -3.83 4.73
CA ILE A 45 4.48 -3.94 6.17
C ILE A 45 5.08 -2.73 6.88
N VAL A 46 4.53 -2.43 8.06
CA VAL A 46 5.12 -1.46 8.99
C VAL A 46 5.73 -2.26 10.14
N ARG A 47 7.02 -2.06 10.39
CA ARG A 47 7.73 -2.67 11.53
C ARG A 47 7.51 -1.84 12.79
N GLU A 48 7.71 -2.49 13.93
CA GLU A 48 7.90 -1.77 15.20
C GLU A 48 9.03 -0.74 15.03
N GLY A 49 8.76 0.51 15.39
CA GLY A 49 9.62 1.67 15.06
C GLY A 49 9.22 2.44 13.79
N GLY A 50 8.15 2.04 13.10
CA GLY A 50 7.53 2.81 12.02
C GLY A 50 8.17 2.67 10.65
N ALA A 51 9.19 1.82 10.51
CA ALA A 51 9.82 1.57 9.21
C ALA A 51 8.84 0.85 8.26
N ILE A 52 8.63 1.42 7.07
CA ILE A 52 7.79 0.85 6.01
C ILE A 52 8.69 0.02 5.07
N VAL A 53 8.38 -1.26 4.91
CA VAL A 53 9.20 -2.22 4.15
C VAL A 53 8.35 -2.92 3.09
N PRO A 54 8.80 -3.01 1.82
CA PRO A 54 8.04 -3.72 0.79
C PRO A 54 7.98 -5.22 1.07
N LEU A 55 6.83 -5.82 0.73
CA LEU A 55 6.69 -7.27 0.60
C LEU A 55 6.80 -7.64 -0.88
N ILE A 56 7.79 -8.47 -1.20
CA ILE A 56 8.05 -8.95 -2.55
C ILE A 56 7.74 -10.45 -2.59
N PRO A 57 6.73 -10.87 -3.37
CA PRO A 57 6.48 -12.29 -3.63
C PRO A 57 7.72 -12.95 -4.25
N VAL A 58 8.08 -14.14 -3.76
CA VAL A 58 9.34 -14.82 -4.14
C VAL A 58 9.32 -15.24 -5.62
N ASP A 59 8.14 -15.52 -6.18
CA ASP A 59 7.95 -15.81 -7.59
C ASP A 59 8.35 -14.64 -8.50
N LEU A 60 8.30 -13.40 -8.01
CA LEU A 60 8.74 -12.21 -8.75
C LEU A 60 10.26 -11.97 -8.69
N LEU A 61 11.03 -12.82 -8.00
CA LEU A 61 12.49 -12.75 -8.04
C LEU A 61 13.03 -13.51 -9.26
N PRO A 62 14.18 -13.12 -9.85
CA PRO A 62 14.80 -13.86 -10.95
C PRO A 62 14.97 -15.35 -10.66
N THR A 63 14.58 -16.23 -11.59
CA THR A 63 14.46 -17.68 -11.35
C THR A 63 15.76 -18.38 -10.95
N TYR A 64 16.91 -17.81 -11.30
CA TYR A 64 18.23 -18.29 -10.88
C TYR A 64 18.53 -18.03 -9.39
N LEU A 65 17.72 -17.22 -8.71
CA LEU A 65 17.85 -16.94 -7.28
C LEU A 65 16.93 -17.83 -6.45
N LYS A 66 17.52 -18.34 -5.36
CA LYS A 66 16.83 -19.12 -4.33
C LYS A 66 17.09 -18.47 -2.99
N ILE A 67 16.04 -18.40 -2.16
CA ILE A 67 16.18 -18.06 -0.76
C ILE A 67 16.42 -19.37 -0.01
N HIS A 68 17.52 -19.46 0.72
CA HIS A 68 17.87 -20.70 1.42
C HIS A 68 16.77 -21.07 2.42
N GLY A 69 16.26 -22.32 2.32
CA GLY A 69 15.21 -22.83 3.20
C GLY A 69 13.79 -22.32 2.91
N ILE A 70 13.58 -21.51 1.86
CA ILE A 70 12.26 -20.99 1.48
C ILE A 70 11.93 -21.40 0.05
N SER A 71 10.90 -22.23 -0.11
CA SER A 71 10.38 -22.61 -1.42
C SER A 71 9.67 -21.43 -2.10
N ARG A 72 9.71 -21.38 -3.44
CA ARG A 72 8.98 -20.35 -4.22
C ARG A 72 7.47 -20.52 -4.20
N THR A 73 7.02 -21.74 -3.93
CA THR A 73 5.62 -22.12 -3.79
C THR A 73 5.46 -22.92 -2.51
N MET A 74 4.35 -22.74 -1.82
CA MET A 74 4.09 -23.37 -0.52
C MET A 74 2.80 -24.19 -0.58
N SER A 75 2.76 -25.28 0.18
CA SER A 75 1.50 -25.98 0.43
C SER A 75 0.70 -25.29 1.52
N ILE A 76 -0.53 -25.75 1.78
CA ILE A 76 -1.36 -25.20 2.86
C ILE A 76 -0.69 -25.43 4.22
N GLU A 77 -0.08 -26.60 4.42
CA GLU A 77 0.58 -26.99 5.66
C GLU A 77 1.77 -26.07 5.99
N ASP A 78 2.52 -25.64 4.97
CA ASP A 78 3.64 -24.73 5.13
C ASP A 78 3.20 -23.32 5.59
N THR A 79 1.92 -22.95 5.45
CA THR A 79 1.40 -21.62 5.80
C THR A 79 0.99 -21.47 7.27
N ALA A 80 1.15 -22.52 8.08
CA ALA A 80 0.80 -22.48 9.49
C ALA A 80 1.50 -21.32 10.23
N GLY A 81 0.71 -20.49 10.92
CA GLY A 81 1.21 -19.32 11.65
C GLY A 81 1.52 -18.09 10.79
N MET A 82 1.30 -18.14 9.48
CA MET A 82 1.48 -16.99 8.58
C MET A 82 0.19 -16.20 8.38
N SER A 83 0.32 -14.90 8.10
CA SER A 83 -0.82 -14.05 7.74
C SER A 83 -1.04 -14.07 6.22
N ASN A 84 -2.23 -14.47 5.79
CA ASN A 84 -2.63 -14.41 4.38
C ASN A 84 -3.00 -12.96 4.00
N LEU A 85 -2.55 -12.50 2.83
CA LEU A 85 -2.82 -11.15 2.32
C LEU A 85 -3.98 -11.10 1.30
N GLY A 86 -4.50 -12.25 0.86
CA GLY A 86 -5.50 -12.40 -0.18
C GLY A 86 -4.97 -13.09 -1.44
N ILE A 87 -5.78 -13.05 -2.51
CA ILE A 87 -5.46 -13.60 -3.83
C ILE A 87 -5.16 -12.45 -4.77
N PHE A 88 -4.06 -12.56 -5.53
CA PHE A 88 -3.60 -11.52 -6.45
C PHE A 88 -3.27 -12.10 -7.83
N PRO A 89 -3.47 -11.35 -8.92
CA PRO A 89 -3.03 -11.77 -10.24
C PRO A 89 -1.50 -11.83 -10.29
N GLN A 90 -0.97 -12.86 -10.97
CA GLN A 90 0.45 -12.97 -11.22
C GLN A 90 0.86 -11.96 -12.30
N PRO A 91 1.75 -10.99 -12.01
CA PRO A 91 2.24 -10.07 -13.01
C PRO A 91 3.29 -10.75 -13.92
N GLU A 92 3.48 -10.21 -15.11
CA GLU A 92 4.54 -10.64 -16.02
C GLU A 92 5.89 -10.03 -15.60
N GLY A 93 6.96 -10.83 -15.67
CA GLY A 93 8.34 -10.38 -15.42
C GLY A 93 8.88 -10.66 -14.01
N HIS A 94 10.11 -10.20 -13.75
CA HIS A 94 10.83 -10.39 -12.49
C HIS A 94 11.59 -9.13 -12.09
N PHE A 95 11.76 -8.89 -10.79
CA PHE A 95 12.54 -7.77 -10.26
C PHE A 95 14.01 -7.96 -10.62
N GLN A 96 14.71 -6.87 -10.92
CA GLN A 96 16.17 -6.90 -11.09
C GLN A 96 16.83 -6.66 -9.74
N LEU A 97 17.77 -7.52 -9.36
CA LEU A 97 18.57 -7.34 -8.14
C LEU A 97 19.93 -6.76 -8.51
N TYR A 98 20.33 -5.73 -7.77
CA TYR A 98 21.66 -5.13 -7.87
C TYR A 98 22.37 -5.29 -6.54
N PRO A 99 23.68 -5.63 -6.54
CA PRO A 99 24.44 -5.63 -5.31
C PRO A 99 24.45 -4.21 -4.72
N PHE A 100 24.08 -4.09 -3.45
CA PHE A 100 24.19 -2.83 -2.75
C PHE A 100 25.67 -2.48 -2.60
N ARG A 101 26.15 -1.53 -3.40
CA ARG A 101 27.50 -0.97 -3.25
C ARG A 101 27.43 0.09 -2.16
N ARG A 102 28.05 -0.17 -1.00
CA ARG A 102 28.32 0.91 -0.04
C ARG A 102 29.19 1.95 -0.75
N PRO A 103 28.87 3.25 -0.70
CA PRO A 103 29.79 4.27 -1.16
C PRO A 103 31.07 4.15 -0.34
N MET A 104 32.21 3.95 -1.02
CA MET A 104 33.54 4.03 -0.39
C MET A 104 33.69 5.44 0.18
N SER A 105 33.55 5.59 1.49
CA SER A 105 34.03 6.80 2.17
C SER A 105 35.55 6.78 2.01
N TYR A 106 36.07 7.68 1.17
CA TYR A 106 37.51 7.93 1.14
C TYR A 106 37.91 8.38 2.54
N LEU A 107 38.66 7.53 3.25
CA LEU A 107 39.49 7.96 4.36
C LEU A 107 40.44 9.00 3.77
N ALA A 108 40.18 10.28 4.08
CA ALA A 108 41.14 11.33 3.85
C ALA A 108 42.40 10.96 4.64
N ALA A 109 43.42 10.47 3.93
CA ALA A 109 44.75 10.32 4.46
C ALA A 109 45.18 11.70 5.00
N ARG A 110 45.46 11.75 6.29
CA ARG A 110 46.25 12.81 6.92
C ARG A 110 47.56 12.18 7.38
#